data_AF-A0A947AUE8-F1
#
_entry.id   AF-A0A947AUE8-F1
#
_cell.length_a   1.000
_cell.length_b   1.000
_cell.length_c   1.000
_cell.angle_alpha   90.00
_cell.angle_beta   90.00
_cell.angle_gamma   90.00
#
_symmetry.space_group_name_H-M   'P 1'
#
loop_
_entity.id
_entity.type
_entity.pdbx_description
1 polymer ?
#
loop_
_entity_poly.entity_id
_entity_poly.type
_entity_poly.pdbx_seq_one_letter_code
_entity_poly.pdbx_strand_id
1 'polypeptide(L)'
;RIHFVVNCASQSCPPLISMPYLGETLDAQLDSSTRNFLADKEHNYIDSDTLYVSSIFKWYGEDFNDDAAAFFLKYAEGETLAELQRIGPDIRVKYLDYDWSLNIK
;
A
#
# COMPACT_ATOMS: atom_id res chain seq x y z
N ARG A 1 -10.33 -0.83 1.43
CA ARG A 1 -9.72 -1.73 2.48
C ARG A 1 -9.84 -3.23 2.17
N ILE A 2 -10.86 -3.69 1.44
CA ILE A 2 -11.06 -5.11 1.10
C ILE A 2 -10.12 -5.59 -0.02
N HIS A 3 -9.56 -4.69 -0.82
CA HIS A 3 -8.71 -5.05 -1.97
C HIS A 3 -7.30 -5.55 -1.63
N PHE A 4 -6.85 -5.46 -0.38
CA PHE A 4 -5.61 -6.13 0.07
C PHE A 4 -5.80 -7.62 0.38
N VAL A 5 -7.04 -8.10 0.35
CA VAL A 5 -7.41 -9.49 0.66
C VAL A 5 -7.80 -10.28 -0.59
N VAL A 6 -8.11 -9.60 -1.70
CA VAL A 6 -8.38 -10.25 -2.99
C VAL A 6 -7.06 -10.32 -3.77
N ASN A 7 -6.29 -11.36 -3.45
CA ASN A 7 -5.13 -11.78 -4.24
C ASN A 7 -5.61 -12.23 -5.63
N CYS A 8 -5.26 -11.49 -6.68
CA CYS A 8 -5.54 -11.84 -8.07
C CYS A 8 -4.45 -12.75 -8.69
N ALA A 9 -3.62 -13.43 -7.89
CA ALA A 9 -2.55 -14.32 -8.34
C ALA A 9 -1.53 -13.67 -9.31
N SER A 10 -1.26 -12.36 -9.18
CA SER A 10 -0.27 -11.64 -9.98
C SER A 10 1.02 -11.36 -9.19
N GLN A 11 2.12 -11.07 -9.90
CA GLN A 11 3.46 -10.87 -9.33
C GLN A 11 3.55 -9.67 -8.37
N SER A 12 2.63 -8.72 -8.48
CA SER A 12 2.54 -7.52 -7.62
C SER A 12 1.44 -7.61 -6.56
N CYS A 13 0.92 -8.82 -6.27
CA CYS A 13 -0.04 -9.00 -5.19
C CYS A 13 0.68 -9.06 -3.84
N PRO A 14 0.10 -8.47 -2.77
CA PRO A 14 0.62 -8.66 -1.42
C PRO A 14 0.65 -10.15 -1.06
N PRO A 15 1.69 -10.62 -0.35
CA PRO A 15 1.80 -12.02 0.02
C PRO A 15 0.59 -12.45 0.86
N LEU A 16 -0.05 -13.55 0.44
CA LEU A 16 -1.15 -14.16 1.18
C LEU A 16 -0.65 -14.66 2.54
N ILE A 17 -1.25 -14.15 3.61
CA ILE A 17 -1.05 -14.66 4.96
C ILE A 17 -1.61 -16.09 5.05
N SER A 18 -0.83 -17.02 5.63
CA SER A 18 -1.20 -18.44 5.77
C SER A 18 -2.24 -18.72 6.88
N MET A 19 -3.02 -17.71 7.30
CA MET A 19 -4.04 -17.86 8.34
C MET A 19 -5.41 -17.43 7.81
N PRO A 20 -6.48 -18.22 8.06
CA PRO A 20 -7.83 -17.80 7.74
C PRO A 20 -8.20 -16.57 8.57
N TYR A 21 -8.80 -15.58 7.92
CA TYR A 21 -9.31 -14.39 8.61
C TYR A 21 -10.49 -14.79 9.52
N LEU A 22 -10.38 -14.48 10.81
CA LEU A 22 -11.41 -14.70 11.83
C LEU A 22 -12.08 -13.36 12.13
N GLY A 23 -13.42 -13.36 12.24
CA GLY A 23 -14.22 -12.13 12.38
C GLY A 23 -13.86 -11.25 13.59
N GLU A 24 -13.24 -11.82 14.63
CA GLU A 24 -12.85 -11.10 15.85
C GLU A 24 -11.45 -10.43 15.76
N THR A 25 -10.59 -10.85 14.82
CA THR A 25 -9.22 -10.31 14.65
C THR A 25 -8.98 -9.66 13.30
N LEU A 26 -10.03 -9.60 12.47
CA LEU A 26 -10.01 -9.11 11.10
C LEU A 26 -9.42 -7.70 10.99
N ASP A 27 -9.85 -6.76 11.83
CA ASP A 27 -9.34 -5.38 11.79
C ASP A 27 -7.85 -5.29 12.14
N ALA A 28 -7.38 -6.05 13.14
CA ALA A 28 -5.96 -6.07 13.51
C ALA A 28 -5.08 -6.73 12.43
N GLN A 29 -5.59 -7.78 11.77
CA GLN A 29 -4.91 -8.45 10.65
C GLN A 29 -4.87 -7.56 9.41
N LEU A 30 -5.96 -6.84 9.13
CA LEU A 30 -6.04 -5.86 8.04
C LEU A 30 -5.12 -4.67 8.29
N ASP A 31 -5.06 -4.16 9.51
CA ASP A 31 -4.19 -3.06 9.90
C ASP A 31 -2.72 -3.45 9.77
N SER A 32 -2.34 -4.64 10.25
CA SER A 32 -0.96 -5.13 10.09
C SER A 32 -0.59 -5.35 8.63
N SER A 33 -1.50 -5.91 7.82
CA SER A 33 -1.26 -6.13 6.39
C SER A 33 -1.13 -4.80 5.65
N THR A 34 -1.96 -3.82 6.00
CA THR A 34 -1.90 -2.46 5.45
C THR A 34 -0.56 -1.83 5.77
N ARG A 35 -0.13 -1.82 7.04
CA ARG A 35 1.17 -1.27 7.44
C ARG A 35 2.34 -1.92 6.72
N ASN A 36 2.33 -3.25 6.63
CA ASN A 36 3.38 -3.99 5.93
C ASN A 36 3.44 -3.61 4.45
N PHE A 37 2.29 -3.49 3.79
CA PHE A 37 2.24 -3.09 2.38
C PHE A 37 2.73 -1.65 2.17
N LEU A 38 2.33 -0.71 3.04
CA LEU A 38 2.78 0.69 2.95
C LEU A 38 4.30 0.83 3.16
N ALA A 39 4.92 -0.10 3.90
CA ALA A 39 6.37 -0.13 4.14
C ALA A 39 7.15 -0.93 3.09
N ASP A 40 6.46 -1.62 2.17
CA ASP A 40 7.09 -2.45 1.15
C ASP A 40 7.72 -1.59 0.04
N LYS A 41 9.06 -1.50 0.08
CA LYS A 41 9.87 -0.67 -0.85
C LYS A 41 9.80 -1.14 -2.31
N GLU A 42 9.37 -2.38 -2.59
CA GLU A 42 9.16 -2.84 -3.97
C GLU A 42 7.89 -2.23 -4.57
N HIS A 43 6.90 -1.95 -3.73
CA HIS A 43 5.58 -1.49 -4.17
C HIS A 43 5.32 -0.01 -3.83
N ASN A 44 6.01 0.54 -2.85
CA ASN A 44 5.87 1.91 -2.39
C ASN A 44 7.20 2.45 -1.88
N TYR A 45 7.71 3.53 -2.45
CA TYR A 45 8.95 4.15 -2.00
C TYR A 45 8.93 5.67 -2.13
N ILE A 46 9.78 6.32 -1.37
CA ILE A 46 9.95 7.77 -1.39
C ILE A 46 11.27 8.07 -2.08
N ASP A 47 11.23 8.96 -3.07
CA ASP A 47 12.42 9.55 -3.68
C ASP A 47 12.25 11.08 -3.70
N SER A 48 13.16 11.76 -2.99
CA SER A 48 13.15 13.20 -2.79
C SER A 48 11.84 13.71 -2.17
N ASP A 49 11.00 14.40 -2.93
CA ASP A 49 9.69 14.93 -2.52
C ASP A 49 8.51 14.12 -3.09
N THR A 50 8.81 12.97 -3.72
CA THR A 50 7.83 12.18 -4.44
C THR A 50 7.62 10.82 -3.78
N LEU A 51 6.39 10.56 -3.38
CA LEU A 51 5.90 9.25 -2.94
C LEU A 51 5.45 8.46 -4.17
N TYR A 52 6.21 7.42 -4.51
CA TYR A 52 5.85 6.44 -5.52
C TYR A 52 5.02 5.34 -4.85
N VAL A 53 3.81 5.10 -5.34
CA VAL A 53 2.88 4.13 -4.77
C VAL A 53 2.41 3.13 -5.82
N SER A 54 2.01 1.95 -5.37
CA SER A 54 1.42 0.95 -6.24
C SER A 54 0.20 1.49 -6.99
N SER A 55 0.02 1.05 -8.24
CA SER A 55 -1.17 1.34 -9.06
C SER A 55 -2.50 0.93 -8.41
N ILE A 56 -2.49 0.12 -7.34
CA ILE A 56 -3.68 -0.20 -6.55
C ILE A 56 -4.36 1.07 -6.00
N PHE A 57 -3.57 2.09 -5.61
CA PHE A 57 -4.08 3.39 -5.14
C PHE A 57 -4.70 4.23 -6.25
N LYS A 58 -4.40 3.91 -7.52
CA LYS A 58 -5.02 4.54 -8.68
C LYS A 58 -6.32 3.82 -9.09
N TRP A 59 -6.31 2.49 -9.09
CA TRP A 59 -7.47 1.69 -9.53
C TRP A 59 -8.61 1.68 -8.52
N TYR A 60 -8.28 1.74 -7.23
CA TYR A 60 -9.23 1.76 -6.13
C TYR A 60 -9.15 3.09 -5.37
N GLY A 61 -8.96 4.21 -6.08
CA GLY A 61 -8.82 5.53 -5.46
C GLY A 61 -9.93 5.88 -4.46
N GLU A 62 -11.18 5.55 -4.80
CA GLU A 62 -12.36 5.76 -3.95
C GLU A 62 -12.22 5.10 -2.56
N ASP A 63 -11.57 3.94 -2.48
CA ASP A 63 -11.30 3.22 -1.22
C ASP A 63 -10.33 3.97 -0.29
N PHE A 64 -9.59 4.94 -0.84
CA PHE A 64 -8.54 5.72 -0.19
C PHE A 64 -8.87 7.23 -0.19
N ASN A 65 -10.12 7.61 -0.45
CA ASN A 65 -10.58 9.00 -0.63
C ASN A 65 -9.81 9.76 -1.73
N ASP A 66 -9.34 9.05 -2.76
CA ASP A 66 -8.55 9.58 -3.88
C ASP A 66 -7.27 10.34 -3.45
N ASP A 67 -6.80 10.11 -2.22
CA ASP A 67 -5.63 10.76 -1.64
C ASP A 67 -4.68 9.73 -1.00
N ALA A 68 -3.77 9.21 -1.82
CA ALA A 68 -2.76 8.27 -1.36
C ALA A 68 -1.83 8.90 -0.32
N ALA A 69 -1.45 10.17 -0.45
CA ALA A 69 -0.54 10.81 0.51
C ALA A 69 -1.19 10.90 1.90
N ALA A 70 -2.45 11.34 1.97
CA ALA A 70 -3.20 11.35 3.22
C ALA A 70 -3.41 9.95 3.81
N PHE A 71 -3.62 8.95 2.95
CA PHE A 71 -3.71 7.55 3.39
C PHE A 71 -2.40 7.08 4.04
N PHE A 72 -1.26 7.32 3.39
CA PHE A 72 0.05 6.97 3.94
C PHE A 72 0.34 7.75 5.23
N LEU A 73 0.06 9.04 5.29
CA LEU A 73 0.24 9.85 6.52
C LEU A 73 -0.60 9.33 7.70
N LYS A 74 -1.74 8.70 7.41
CA LYS A 74 -2.66 8.16 8.42
C LYS A 74 -2.28 6.76 8.90
N TYR A 75 -1.75 5.92 8.01
CA TYR A 75 -1.59 4.48 8.26
C TYR A 75 -0.16 3.96 8.18
N ALA A 76 0.79 4.70 7.60
CA ALA A 76 2.20 4.31 7.61
C ALA A 76 2.81 4.48 9.01
N GLU A 77 3.85 3.72 9.29
CA GLU A 77 4.60 3.78 10.54
C GLU A 77 6.11 3.79 10.25
N GLY A 78 6.92 4.03 11.29
CA GLY A 78 8.38 3.92 11.21
C GLY A 78 9.02 4.89 10.24
N GLU A 79 9.95 4.38 9.42
CA GLU A 79 10.75 5.16 8.48
C GLU A 79 9.87 5.88 7.45
N THR A 80 8.91 5.17 6.84
CA THR A 80 8.00 5.74 5.83
C THR A 80 7.24 6.96 6.36
N LEU A 81 6.67 6.88 7.57
CA LEU A 81 5.95 8.01 8.17
C LEU A 81 6.90 9.18 8.47
N ALA A 82 8.08 8.89 9.01
CA ALA A 82 9.07 9.91 9.34
C ALA A 82 9.58 10.66 8.10
N GLU A 83 9.73 9.97 6.96
CA GLU A 83 10.11 10.59 5.69
C GLU A 83 8.99 11.48 5.14
N LEU A 84 7.74 11.01 5.15
CA LEU A 84 6.58 11.80 4.69
C LEU A 84 6.41 13.08 5.52
N GLN A 85 6.54 12.98 6.84
CA GLN A 85 6.47 14.15 7.73
C GLN A 85 7.60 15.16 7.47
N ARG A 86 8.78 14.69 7.04
CA ARG A 86 9.91 15.55 6.69
C ARG A 86 9.68 16.31 5.39
N ILE A 87 9.02 15.70 4.41
CA ILE A 87 8.64 16.36 3.14
C ILE A 87 7.57 17.41 3.40
N GLY A 88 6.62 17.11 4.30
CA GLY A 88 5.56 18.06 4.67
C GLY A 88 4.46 18.15 3.61
N PRO A 89 3.85 19.33 3.38
CA PRO A 89 2.67 19.46 2.51
C PRO A 89 2.96 19.28 1.02
N ASP A 90 4.23 19.29 0.61
CA ASP A 90 4.64 19.28 -0.80
C ASP A 90 4.83 17.87 -1.39
N ILE A 91 4.30 16.82 -0.71
CA ILE A 91 4.40 15.44 -1.19
C ILE A 91 3.73 15.30 -2.56
N ARG A 92 4.51 14.94 -3.57
CA ARG A 92 4.00 14.55 -4.89
C ARG A 92 3.71 13.06 -4.90
N VAL A 93 2.57 12.66 -5.43
CA VAL A 93 2.24 11.23 -5.62
C VAL A 93 2.48 10.84 -7.08
N LYS A 94 3.22 9.74 -7.28
CA LYS A 94 3.33 9.06 -8.57
C LYS A 94 2.93 7.60 -8.42
N TYR A 95 2.30 7.06 -9.45
CA TYR A 95 1.90 5.65 -9.46
C TYR A 95 2.94 4.84 -10.23
N LEU A 96 3.39 3.74 -9.65
CA LEU A 96 4.27 2.79 -10.31
C LEU A 96 3.53 2.09 -11.43
N ASP A 97 4.25 1.87 -12.54
CA ASP A 97 3.73 1.09 -13.66
C ASP A 97 3.43 -0.34 -13.18
N TYR A 98 2.22 -0.80 -13.46
CA TYR A 98 1.81 -2.15 -13.09
C TYR A 98 2.23 -3.12 -14.18
N ASP A 99 3.14 -4.04 -13.85
CA ASP A 99 3.50 -5.14 -14.74
C ASP A 99 2.38 -6.19 -14.70
N TRP A 100 1.66 -6.30 -15.81
CA TRP A 100 0.56 -7.25 -15.99
C TRP A 100 1.04 -8.68 -16.30
N SER A 101 2.35 -8.96 -16.24
CA SER A 101 2.86 -10.31 -16.45
C SER A 101 2.37 -11.27 -15.35
N LEU A 102 1.88 -12.43 -15.80
CA LEU A 102 1.43 -13.51 -14.95
C LEU A 102 2.60 -14.05 -14.12
N ASN A 103 2.32 -14.39 -12.85
CA ASN A 103 3.26 -15.11 -12.00
C ASN A 103 3.43 -16.53 -12.55
N ILE A 104 4.43 -16.76 -13.40
CA ILE A 104 4.77 -18.12 -13.86
C ILE A 104 5.84 -18.67 -12.90
N LYS A 105 5.40 -19.48 -11.93
CA LYS A 105 6.26 -20.47 -11.30
C LYS A 105 5.48 -21.71 -10.91
#